data_AF-A0A1B3B7H4-F1
#
_entry.id   AF-A0A1B3B7H4-F1
#
_cell.length_a   1.000
_cell.length_b   1.000
_cell.length_c   1.000
_cell.angle_alpha   90.00
_cell.angle_beta   90.00
_cell.angle_gamma   90.00
#
_symmetry.space_group_name_H-M   'P 1'
#
loop_
_entity.id
_entity.type
_entity.pdbx_description
1 polymer ?
#
loop_
_entity_poly.entity_id
_entity_poly.type
_entity_poly.pdbx_seq_one_letter_code
_entity_poly.pdbx_strand_id
1 'polypeptide(L)' 'MIDPKKLDDIAQKLSDSMPEQLKTAKHEMSKQFKQILQTQLAKLDLVSREEFDTQTQVLLRTRQKLEALELKLQELENR' A
#
# COMPACT_ATOMS: atom_id res chain seq x y z
N MET A 1 1.83 -2.24 -4.13
CA MET A 1 0.36 -2.27 -3.99
C MET A 1 0.03 -3.23 -2.87
N ILE A 2 -0.82 -2.84 -1.91
CA ILE A 2 -1.29 -3.81 -0.91
C ILE A 2 -2.12 -4.85 -1.65
N ASP A 3 -1.66 -6.10 -1.63
CA ASP A 3 -2.36 -7.18 -2.31
C ASP A 3 -3.69 -7.46 -1.61
N PRO A 4 -4.83 -7.47 -2.33
CA PRO A 4 -6.14 -7.77 -1.73
C PRO A 4 -6.16 -9.15 -1.05
N LYS A 5 -5.39 -10.11 -1.57
CA LYS A 5 -5.22 -11.44 -0.96
C LYS A 5 -4.63 -11.38 0.45
N LYS A 6 -3.75 -10.42 0.74
CA LYS A 6 -3.17 -10.26 2.09
C LYS A 6 -4.18 -9.68 3.07
N LEU A 7 -5.09 -8.81 2.59
CA LEU A 7 -6.19 -8.31 3.40
C LEU A 7 -7.21 -9.43 3.69
N ASP A 8 -7.49 -10.27 2.71
CA ASP A 8 -8.36 -11.44 2.87
C ASP A 8 -7.75 -12.47 3.84
N ASP A 9 -6.46 -12.77 3.75
CA ASP A 9 -5.78 -13.68 4.69
C ASP A 9 -5.79 -13.14 6.14
N ILE A 10 -5.66 -11.82 6.30
CA ILE A 10 -5.77 -11.17 7.62
C ILE A 10 -7.21 -11.26 8.13
N ALA A 11 -8.20 -11.01 7.28
CA ALA A 11 -9.61 -11.13 7.63
C ALA A 11 -10.00 -12.58 8.00
N GLN A 12 -9.43 -13.56 7.29
CA GLN A 12 -9.65 -14.99 7.53
C GLN A 12 -9.05 -15.42 8.87
N LYS A 13 -7.76 -15.12 9.11
CA LYS A 13 -7.09 -15.46 10.37
C LYS A 13 -7.74 -14.79 11.58
N LEU A 14 -8.22 -13.56 11.41
CA LEU A 14 -8.94 -12.86 12.47
C LEU A 14 -10.32 -13.49 12.74
N SER A 15 -11.03 -13.90 11.70
CA SER A 15 -12.31 -14.64 11.83
C SER A 15 -12.13 -16.00 12.50
N ASP A 16 -11.03 -16.69 12.21
CA ASP A 16 -10.71 -18.01 12.79
C ASP A 16 -10.24 -17.91 14.25
N SER A 17 -9.70 -16.75 14.67
CA SER A 17 -9.27 -16.50 16.05
C SER A 17 -10.40 -16.08 17.00
N MET A 18 -11.65 -16.02 16.52
CA MET A 18 -12.77 -15.45 17.23
C MET A 18 -13.52 -16.50 18.10
N PRO A 19 -13.75 -16.24 19.41
CA PRO A 19 -14.49 -17.14 20.31
C PRO A 19 -15.94 -17.43 19.86
N GLU A 20 -16.39 -18.67 20.01
CA GLU A 20 -17.76 -19.11 19.65
C GLU A 20 -18.88 -18.27 20.29
N GLN A 21 -18.65 -17.73 21.49
CA GLN A 21 -19.62 -16.89 22.22
C GLN A 21 -19.93 -15.55 21.51
N LEU A 22 -19.06 -15.10 20.60
CA LEU A 22 -19.22 -13.84 19.88
C LEU A 22 -19.88 -14.00 18.50
N LYS A 23 -20.10 -15.23 18.02
CA LYS A 23 -20.76 -15.49 16.72
C LYS A 23 -22.22 -15.04 16.67
N THR A 24 -22.89 -14.94 17.82
CA THR A 24 -24.30 -14.51 17.93
C THR A 24 -24.46 -12.98 17.86
N ALA A 25 -23.42 -12.20 18.18
CA ALA A 25 -23.39 -10.73 18.10
C ALA A 25 -22.71 -10.22 16.80
N LYS A 26 -22.93 -10.94 15.69
CA LYS A 26 -22.24 -10.74 14.40
C LYS A 26 -22.24 -9.30 13.89
N HIS A 27 -23.32 -8.55 14.09
CA HIS A 27 -23.46 -7.22 13.50
C HIS A 27 -22.64 -6.15 14.24
N GLU A 28 -22.69 -6.13 15.58
CA GLU A 28 -21.89 -5.20 16.39
C GLU A 28 -20.39 -5.51 16.27
N MET A 29 -20.02 -6.79 16.19
CA MET A 29 -18.62 -7.16 16.07
C MET A 29 -18.04 -6.81 14.70
N SER A 30 -18.80 -6.96 13.62
CA SER A 30 -18.37 -6.53 12.28
C SER A 30 -18.03 -5.03 12.25
N LYS A 31 -18.84 -4.21 12.95
CA LYS A 31 -18.61 -2.77 13.07
C LYS A 31 -17.33 -2.48 13.87
N GLN A 32 -17.15 -3.12 15.02
CA GLN A 32 -15.97 -2.94 15.85
C GLN A 32 -14.68 -3.41 15.16
N PHE A 33 -14.78 -4.50 14.40
CA PHE A 33 -13.69 -5.05 13.62
C PHE A 33 -13.27 -4.11 12.48
N LYS A 34 -14.24 -3.58 11.72
CA LYS A 34 -13.98 -2.56 10.69
C LYS A 34 -13.27 -1.35 11.27
N GLN A 35 -13.66 -0.91 12.46
CA GLN A 35 -13.07 0.23 13.14
C GLN A 35 -11.62 -0.04 13.60
N ILE A 36 -11.33 -1.24 14.11
CA ILE A 36 -9.97 -1.66 14.45
C ILE A 36 -9.10 -1.73 13.19
N LEU A 37 -9.59 -2.36 12.10
CA LEU A 37 -8.86 -2.41 10.83
C LEU A 37 -8.57 -1.03 10.27
N GLN A 38 -9.55 -0.13 10.28
CA GLN A 38 -9.36 1.25 9.84
C GLN A 38 -8.29 1.96 10.68
N THR A 39 -8.30 1.77 12.00
CA THR A 39 -7.31 2.36 12.91
C THR A 39 -5.92 1.79 12.69
N GLN A 40 -5.80 0.48 12.44
CA GLN A 40 -4.51 -0.16 12.19
C GLN A 40 -3.96 0.16 10.79
N LEU A 41 -4.81 0.26 9.77
CA LEU A 41 -4.43 0.73 8.44
C LEU A 41 -4.02 2.21 8.47
N ALA A 42 -4.67 3.05 9.27
CA ALA A 42 -4.29 4.45 9.44
C ALA A 42 -2.94 4.64 10.16
N LYS A 43 -2.47 3.63 10.91
CA LYS A 43 -1.12 3.61 11.52
C LYS A 43 -0.03 3.14 10.57
N LEU A 44 -0.39 2.54 9.44
CA LEU A 44 0.56 2.31 8.36
C LEU A 44 0.73 3.66 7.65
N ASP A 45 1.97 4.04 7.32
CA ASP A 45 2.27 5.26 6.54
C ASP A 45 1.80 5.09 5.08
N LEU A 46 0.48 4.96 4.90
CA LEU A 46 -0.16 4.77 3.62
C LEU A 46 -0.27 6.10 2.91
N VAL A 47 0.27 6.16 1.70
CA VAL A 47 -0.01 7.25 0.77
C VAL A 47 -1.28 6.95 -0.01
N SER A 48 -2.01 7.99 -0.38
CA SER A 48 -3.16 7.84 -1.27
C SER A 48 -2.72 7.28 -2.63
N ARG A 49 -3.66 6.68 -3.36
CA ARG A 49 -3.39 6.17 -4.70
C ARG A 49 -2.89 7.28 -5.64
N GLU A 50 -3.48 8.47 -5.53
CA GLU A 50 -3.13 9.63 -6.34
C GLU A 50 -1.71 10.14 -6.04
N GLU A 51 -1.32 10.20 -4.76
CA GLU A 51 0.05 10.57 -4.36
C GLU A 51 1.07 9.53 -4.86
N PHE A 52 0.74 8.23 -4.76
CA PHE A 52 1.57 7.16 -5.28
C PHE A 52 1.78 7.28 -6.80
N ASP A 53 0.71 7.52 -7.54
CA ASP A 53 0.78 7.65 -9.00
C ASP A 53 1.57 8.91 -9.39
N THR A 54 1.40 10.02 -8.64
CA THR A 54 2.19 11.26 -8.82
C THR A 54 3.68 11.01 -8.58
N GLN A 55 4.05 10.36 -7.49
CA GLN A 55 5.44 9.99 -7.17
C GLN A 55 6.04 9.11 -8.27
N THR A 56 5.27 8.16 -8.78
CA THR A 56 5.68 7.28 -9.89
C THR A 56 6.00 8.08 -11.15
N GLN A 57 5.19 9.08 -11.48
CA GLN A 57 5.43 9.96 -12.63
C GLN A 57 6.68 10.83 -12.44
N VAL A 58 6.92 11.34 -11.24
CA VAL A 58 8.14 12.08 -10.91
C VAL A 58 9.36 11.20 -11.10
N LEU A 59 9.35 9.98 -10.55
CA LEU A 59 10.43 9.01 -10.71
C LEU A 59 10.71 8.68 -12.17
N LEU A 60 9.67 8.48 -12.98
CA LEU A 60 9.81 8.22 -14.41
C LEU A 60 10.53 9.36 -15.12
N ARG A 61 10.10 10.60 -14.89
CA ARG A 61 10.72 11.80 -15.47
C ARG A 61 12.17 11.97 -15.03
N THR A 62 12.48 11.67 -13.77
CA THR A 62 13.84 11.75 -13.25
C THR A 62 14.74 10.72 -13.92
N ARG A 63 14.28 9.48 -14.13
CA ARG A 63 15.05 8.46 -14.88
C ARG A 63 15.36 8.90 -16.31
N GLN A 64 14.36 9.40 -17.02
CA GLN A 64 14.57 9.91 -18.38
C GLN A 64 15.59 11.05 -18.44
N LYS A 65 15.55 11.97 -17.47
CA LYS A 65 16.54 13.04 -17.37
C LYS A 65 17.92 12.52 -17.01
N LEU A 66 18.01 11.51 -16.14
CA LEU A 66 19.26 10.87 -15.76
C LEU A 66 19.92 10.21 -16.98
N GLU A 67 19.18 9.39 -17.72
CA GLU A 67 19.65 8.73 -18.95
C GLU A 67 20.13 9.76 -19.98
N ALA A 68 19.40 10.85 -20.17
CA ALA A 68 19.81 11.92 -21.08
C ALA A 68 21.11 12.63 -20.62
N LEU A 69 21.32 12.77 -19.31
CA LEU A 69 22.56 13.33 -18.76
C LEU A 69 23.73 12.35 -18.88
N GLU A 70 23.50 11.06 -18.64
CA GLU A 70 24.49 10.00 -18.81
C GLU A 70 25.00 9.95 -20.26
N LEU A 71 24.09 10.02 -21.24
CA LEU A 71 24.46 10.09 -22.66
C LEU A 71 25.30 11.32 -22.98
N LYS A 72 24.91 12.50 -22.49
CA LYS A 72 25.68 13.74 -22.68
C LYS A 72 27.06 13.66 -22.04
N LEU A 73 27.16 13.04 -20.86
CA LEU A 73 28.44 12.85 -20.19
C LEU A 73 29.35 11.92 -21.00
N GLN A 74 28.82 10.81 -21.50
CA GLN A 74 29.57 9.91 -22.38
C GLN A 74 30.06 10.59 -23.66
N GLU A 75 29.24 11.44 -24.29
CA GLU A 75 29.67 12.21 -25.47
C GLU A 75 30.81 13.17 -25.15
N LEU A 76 30.83 13.75 -23.94
CA LEU A 76 31.88 14.67 -23.49
C LEU A 76 33.16 13.93 -23.05
N GLU A 77 33.04 12.76 -22.42
CA GLU A 77 34.18 11.94 -21.99
C GLU A 77 34.88 11.26 -23.17
N ASN A 78 34.17 11.00 -24.27
CA ASN A 78 34.72 10.40 -25.50
C ASN A 78 35.27 11.45 -26.50
N ARG A 79 35.31 12.72 -26.11
CA ARG A 79 35.97 13.81 -26.85
C ARG A 79 37.35 14.09 -26.31
#